data_AF-A0A183EKZ7-F1
#
_entry.id   AF-A0A183EKZ7-F1
#
_cell.length_a   1.000
_cell.length_b   1.000
_cell.length_c   1.000
_cell.angle_alpha   90.00
_cell.angle_beta   90.00
_cell.angle_gamma   90.00
#
_symmetry.space_group_name_H-M   'P 1'
#
loop_
_entity.id
_entity.type
_entity.pdbx_description
1 polymer ?
#
loop_
_entity_poly.entity_id
_entity_poly.type
_entity_poly.pdbx_seq_one_letter_code
_entity_poly.pdbx_strand_id
1 'polypeptide(L)'
;MQSAERGVYEIMECLRPEAVALVDSFDFSDRELHSVLGRRDGNVYAAMLEWAKHSKLNKTEVIATFEKYLGPMMEEGRSKI
;
A
#
# COMPACT_ATOMS: atom_id res chain seq x y z
N MET A 1 1.16 35.58 17.86
CA MET A 1 0.71 34.17 17.77
C MET A 1 0.68 33.65 16.33
N GLN A 2 0.37 34.47 15.32
CA GLN A 2 0.39 34.09 13.88
C GLN A 2 1.78 33.93 13.22
N SER A 3 2.89 34.28 13.89
CA SER A 3 4.22 34.25 13.26
C SER A 3 4.83 32.84 13.16
N ALA A 4 4.57 31.97 14.13
CA ALA A 4 5.12 30.62 14.15
C ALA A 4 4.47 29.70 13.10
N GLU A 5 3.15 29.78 12.93
CA GLU A 5 2.42 29.02 11.89
C GLU A 5 2.91 29.39 10.49
N ARG A 6 3.11 30.69 10.23
CA ARG A 6 3.68 31.16 8.97
C ARG A 6 5.10 30.65 8.74
N GLY A 7 5.96 30.73 9.75
CA GLY A 7 7.34 30.23 9.65
C GLY A 7 7.41 28.73 9.37
N VAL A 8 6.47 27.94 9.90
CA VAL A 8 6.36 26.50 9.61
C VAL A 8 6.08 26.25 8.12
N TYR A 9 5.17 27.01 7.49
CA TYR A 9 4.91 26.89 6.06
C TYR A 9 6.09 27.33 5.20
N GLU A 10 6.76 28.41 5.56
CA GLU A 10 7.97 28.89 4.86
C GLU A 10 9.09 27.82 4.88
N ILE A 11 9.32 27.18 6.03
CA ILE A 11 10.30 26.09 6.14
C ILE A 11 9.87 24.86 5.31
N MET A 12 8.59 24.49 5.31
CA MET A 12 8.10 23.38 4.48
C MET A 12 8.30 23.64 2.99
N GLU A 13 8.05 24.86 2.52
CA GLU A 13 8.33 25.26 1.14
C GLU A 13 9.81 25.15 0.80
N CYS A 14 10.70 25.58 1.72
CA CYS A 14 12.15 25.43 1.54
C CYS A 14 12.62 23.97 1.52
N LEU A 15 12.00 23.09 2.32
CA LEU A 15 12.37 21.66 2.38
C LEU A 15 11.85 20.85 1.20
N ARG A 16 10.72 21.26 0.59
CA ARG A 16 9.99 20.48 -0.43
C ARG A 16 10.86 20.01 -1.62
N PRO A 17 11.77 20.82 -2.20
CA PRO A 17 12.62 20.40 -3.32
C PRO A 17 13.62 19.31 -2.93
N GLU A 18 14.14 19.36 -1.70
CA GLU A 18 15.17 18.45 -1.19
C GLU A 18 14.59 17.24 -0.44
N ALA A 19 13.26 17.17 -0.28
CA ALA A 19 12.61 16.17 0.55
C ALA A 19 13.00 14.72 0.18
N VAL A 20 13.15 14.43 -1.12
CA VAL A 20 13.59 13.10 -1.61
C VAL A 20 15.07 12.87 -1.30
N ALA A 21 15.94 13.82 -1.60
CA ALA A 21 17.38 13.70 -1.33
C ALA A 21 17.68 13.53 0.18
N LEU A 22 16.94 14.24 1.02
CA LEU A 22 17.05 14.12 2.48
C LEU A 22 16.69 12.72 2.97
N VAL A 23 15.62 12.10 2.45
CA VAL A 23 15.27 10.71 2.82
C VAL A 23 16.19 9.67 2.17
N ASP A 24 16.69 9.93 0.96
CA ASP A 24 17.66 9.07 0.28
C ASP A 24 19.01 9.04 0.99
N SER A 25 19.39 10.12 1.70
CA SER A 25 20.66 10.22 2.44
C SER A 25 20.81 9.21 3.58
N PHE A 26 19.71 8.60 4.05
CA PHE A 26 19.75 7.48 5.00
C PHE A 26 20.24 6.16 4.37
N ASP A 27 20.27 6.09 3.04
CA ASP A 27 20.79 4.99 2.23
C ASP A 27 20.20 3.59 2.55
N PHE A 28 18.91 3.54 2.89
CA PHE A 28 18.23 2.26 3.09
C PHE A 28 18.04 1.50 1.78
N SER A 29 18.58 0.29 1.68
CA SER A 29 18.30 -0.59 0.55
C SER A 29 16.81 -0.98 0.50
N ASP A 30 16.29 -1.35 -0.68
CA ASP A 30 14.90 -1.85 -0.80
C ASP A 30 14.65 -3.08 0.10
N ARG A 31 15.72 -3.84 0.39
CA ARG A 31 15.70 -4.98 1.31
C ARG A 31 15.57 -4.56 2.77
N GLU A 32 16.11 -3.42 3.18
CA GLU A 32 15.94 -2.93 4.55
C GLU A 32 14.59 -2.23 4.72
N LEU A 33 14.18 -1.45 3.72
CA LEU A 33 12.97 -0.64 3.78
C LEU A 33 11.68 -1.48 3.72
N HIS A 34 11.71 -2.63 3.04
CA HIS A 34 10.57 -3.56 2.93
C HIS A 34 9.23 -2.91 2.54
N SER A 35 9.28 -1.86 1.71
CA SER A 35 8.10 -1.10 1.31
C SER A 35 7.95 -1.11 -0.21
N VAL A 36 6.80 -1.60 -0.69
CA VAL A 36 6.47 -1.55 -2.13
C VAL A 36 6.14 -0.12 -2.58
N LEU A 37 5.57 0.70 -1.70
CA LEU A 37 5.30 2.12 -1.97
C LEU A 37 6.58 2.96 -1.94
N GLY A 38 7.55 2.58 -1.11
CA GLY A 38 8.80 3.32 -0.91
C GLY A 38 9.97 2.85 -1.77
N ARG A 39 9.73 2.13 -2.87
CA ARG A 39 10.81 1.63 -3.74
C ARG A 39 11.67 2.78 -4.26
N ARG A 40 12.99 2.58 -4.23
CA ARG A 40 13.98 3.57 -4.70
C ARG A 40 13.81 3.92 -6.18
N ASP A 41 13.39 2.97 -7.01
CA ASP A 41 13.20 3.18 -8.46
C ASP A 41 11.92 3.94 -8.83
N GLY A 42 11.06 4.25 -7.86
CA GLY A 42 9.79 4.94 -8.08
C GLY A 42 8.75 4.11 -8.86
N ASN A 43 9.02 2.85 -9.20
CA ASN A 43 8.11 2.00 -9.97
C ASN A 43 7.03 1.36 -9.06
N VAL A 44 6.20 2.22 -8.47
CA VAL A 44 5.26 1.84 -7.42
C VAL A 44 4.10 0.99 -7.96
N TYR A 45 3.42 1.45 -9.00
CA TYR A 45 2.16 0.84 -9.41
C TYR A 45 2.32 -0.58 -9.97
N ALA A 46 3.29 -0.81 -10.85
CA ALA A 46 3.53 -2.14 -11.40
C ALA A 46 4.00 -3.10 -10.29
N ALA A 47 4.89 -2.65 -9.40
CA ALA A 47 5.35 -3.45 -8.27
C ALA A 47 4.21 -3.77 -7.29
N MET A 48 3.30 -2.83 -7.02
CA MET A 48 2.16 -3.04 -6.13
C MET A 48 1.15 -4.02 -6.71
N LEU A 49 0.89 -3.94 -8.02
CA LEU A 49 0.07 -4.93 -8.71
C LEU A 49 0.69 -6.33 -8.59
N GLU A 50 2.00 -6.45 -8.84
CA GLU A 50 2.68 -7.73 -8.77
C GLU A 50 2.74 -8.29 -7.34
N TRP A 51 2.98 -7.44 -6.35
CA TRP A 51 2.94 -7.80 -4.94
C TRP A 51 1.56 -8.32 -4.53
N ALA A 52 0.48 -7.66 -4.98
CA ALA A 52 -0.89 -8.07 -4.66
C ALA A 52 -1.22 -9.47 -5.23
N LYS A 53 -0.80 -9.76 -6.47
CA LYS A 53 -1.00 -11.10 -7.08
C LYS A 53 -0.38 -12.23 -6.25
N HIS A 54 0.76 -11.98 -5.61
CA HIS A 54 1.47 -12.95 -4.79
C HIS A 54 0.89 -13.13 -3.38
N SER A 55 -0.19 -12.43 -3.03
CA SER A 55 -0.90 -12.64 -1.76
C SER A 55 -1.34 -14.10 -1.60
N LYS A 56 -1.23 -14.63 -0.38
CA LYS A 56 -1.65 -16.01 -0.06
C LYS A 56 -3.11 -16.28 -0.40
N LEU A 57 -3.96 -15.25 -0.38
CA LEU A 57 -5.38 -15.35 -0.70
C LEU A 57 -5.65 -15.54 -2.20
N ASN A 58 -4.72 -15.14 -3.07
CA ASN A 58 -4.87 -15.20 -4.52
C ASN A 58 -4.35 -16.51 -5.12
N LYS A 59 -4.01 -17.50 -4.28
CA LYS A 59 -3.53 -18.81 -4.73
C LYS A 59 -4.59 -19.64 -5.45
N THR A 60 -5.85 -19.40 -5.14
CA THR A 60 -7.00 -20.04 -5.78
C THR A 60 -7.98 -18.97 -6.21
N GLU A 61 -8.66 -19.18 -7.33
CA GLU A 61 -9.67 -18.26 -7.84
C GLU A 61 -10.90 -18.23 -6.92
N VAL A 62 -11.28 -19.39 -6.38
CA VAL A 62 -12.31 -19.55 -5.35
C VAL A 62 -11.65 -20.03 -4.07
N ILE A 63 -11.92 -19.35 -2.95
CA ILE A 63 -11.37 -19.73 -1.64
C ILE A 63 -12.09 -20.97 -1.09
N ALA A 64 -11.38 -21.88 -0.43
CA ALA A 64 -11.99 -23.11 0.13
C ALA A 64 -13.13 -22.81 1.14
N THR A 65 -13.06 -21.67 1.83
CA THR A 65 -14.12 -21.18 2.73
C THR A 65 -15.45 -20.95 2.00
N PHE A 66 -15.41 -20.65 0.70
CA PHE A 66 -16.60 -20.48 -0.11
C PHE A 66 -17.35 -21.81 -0.23
N GLU A 67 -16.70 -22.86 -0.72
CA GLU A 67 -17.31 -24.19 -0.87
C GLU A 67 -17.83 -24.73 0.48
N LYS A 68 -17.09 -24.49 1.56
CA LYS A 68 -17.43 -25.02 2.88
C LYS A 68 -18.59 -24.29 3.55
N TYR A 69 -18.73 -22.98 3.35
CA TYR A 69 -19.66 -22.16 4.14
C TYR A 69 -20.52 -21.21 3.29
N LEU A 70 -19.89 -20.36 2.47
CA LEU A 70 -20.62 -19.29 1.77
C LEU A 70 -21.51 -19.82 0.65
N GLY A 71 -21.03 -20.81 -0.12
CA GLY A 71 -21.77 -21.45 -1.21
C GLY A 71 -23.10 -22.06 -0.73
N PRO A 72 -23.07 -22.99 0.25
CA PRO A 72 -24.29 -23.57 0.82
C PRO A 72 -25.25 -22.52 1.42
N MET A 73 -24.71 -21.52 2.12
CA MET A 73 -25.53 -20.43 2.68
C MET A 73 -26.28 -19.65 1.59
N MET A 74 -25.62 -19.37 0.46
CA MET A 74 -26.22 -18.65 -0.66
C MET A 74 -27.26 -19.51 -1.40
N GLU A 75 -27.04 -20.81 -1.54
CA GLU A 75 -28.00 -21.76 -2.13
C GLU A 75 -29.27 -21.87 -1.28
N GLU A 76 -29.11 -21.97 0.04
CA GLU A 76 -30.24 -21.99 0.98
C GLU A 76 -31.07 -20.69 0.88
N GLY A 77 -30.40 -19.55 0.82
CA GLY A 77 -31.05 -18.25 0.67
C GLY A 77 -31.84 -18.13 -0.63
N ARG A 78 -31.30 -18.62 -1.76
CA ARG A 78 -31.99 -18.63 -3.06
C ARG A 78 -33.18 -19.57 -3.10
N SER A 79 -33.16 -20.66 -2.33
CA SER A 79 -34.26 -21.65 -2.31
C SER A 79 -35.51 -21.15 -1.57
N LYS A 80 -35.43 -20.01 -0.87
CA LYS A 80 -36.51 -19.42 -0.07
C LYS A 80 -37.24 -18.28 -0.80
N ILE A 81 -36.87 -17.98 -2.04
CA ILE A 81 -37.50 -16.99 -2.93
C ILE A 81 -38.21 -17.76 -4.04
#